data_AF-A0A8T7KRN1-F1
#
_entry.id   AF-A0A8T7KRN1-F1
#
_cell.length_a   1.000
_cell.length_b   1.000
_cell.length_c   1.000
_cell.angle_alpha   90.00
_cell.angle_beta   90.00
_cell.angle_gamma   90.00
#
_symmetry.space_group_name_H-M   'P 1'
#
loop_
_entity.id
_entity.type
_entity.pdbx_description
1 polymer ?
#
loop_
_entity_poly.entity_id
_entity_poly.type
_entity_poly.pdbx_seq_one_letter_code
_entity_poly.pdbx_strand_id
1 'polypeptide(L)' 'MSLPDVVHRFKTMTTKRYADGVKQLGWPPFPGRLWQRNYYEHIIRDEESLNRIREYIANNPLQWDLDRENPNLP' A
#
# COMPACT_ATOMS: atom_id res chain seq x y z
N MET A 1 -6.19 19.09 8.76
CA MET A 1 -5.62 18.11 7.80
C MET A 1 -6.52 16.90 7.84
N SER A 2 -7.14 16.53 6.71
CA SER A 2 -8.04 15.36 6.63
C SER A 2 -7.27 14.07 6.32
N LEU A 3 -7.88 12.91 6.52
CA LEU A 3 -7.30 11.61 6.13
C LEU A 3 -6.95 11.56 4.63
N PRO A 4 -7.83 11.99 3.70
CA PRO A 4 -7.49 12.12 2.29
C PRO A 4 -6.26 12.99 2.04
N ASP A 5 -6.09 14.12 2.76
CA ASP A 5 -4.92 15.00 2.59
C ASP A 5 -3.62 14.31 3.01
N VAL A 6 -3.65 13.55 4.11
CA VAL A 6 -2.49 12.79 4.59
C VAL A 6 -2.08 11.75 3.57
N VAL A 7 -3.03 10.93 3.10
CA VAL A 7 -2.77 9.87 2.13
C VAL A 7 -2.29 10.45 0.80
N HIS A 8 -2.90 11.56 0.36
CA HIS A 8 -2.46 12.27 -0.85
C HIS A 8 -1.01 12.74 -0.73
N ARG A 9 -0.65 13.43 0.37
CA ARG A 9 0.72 13.89 0.60
C ARG A 9 1.70 12.73 0.69
N PHE A 10 1.35 11.65 1.37
CA PHE A 10 2.18 10.45 1.48
C PHE A 10 2.47 9.84 0.10
N LYS A 11 1.42 9.58 -0.70
CA LYS A 11 1.59 9.01 -2.06
C LYS A 11 2.43 9.93 -2.96
N THR A 12 2.22 11.24 -2.88
CA THR A 12 2.99 12.23 -3.65
C THR A 12 4.47 12.24 -3.24
N MET A 13 4.76 12.35 -1.93
CA MET A 13 6.13 12.44 -1.43
C MET A 13 6.93 11.16 -1.72
N THR A 14 6.31 10.00 -1.51
CA THR A 14 6.95 8.70 -1.77
C THR A 14 7.19 8.46 -3.27
N THR A 15 6.24 8.84 -4.14
CA THR A 15 6.43 8.76 -5.59
C THR A 15 7.59 9.61 -6.06
N LYS A 16 7.69 10.85 -5.57
CA LYS A 16 8.81 11.73 -5.90
C LYS A 16 10.15 11.13 -5.46
N ARG A 17 10.24 10.69 -4.19
CA ARG A 17 11.46 10.07 -3.66
C ARG A 17 11.87 8.82 -4.45
N TYR A 18 10.91 7.97 -4.83
CA TYR A 18 11.19 6.79 -5.64
C TYR A 18 11.69 7.18 -7.03
N ALA A 19 11.03 8.15 -7.68
CA ALA A 19 11.46 8.66 -8.99
C ALA A 19 12.86 9.28 -8.95
N ASP A 20 13.23 9.96 -7.86
CA ASP A 20 14.58 10.47 -7.65
C ASP A 20 15.58 9.31 -7.50
N GLY A 21 15.22 8.25 -6.77
CA GLY A 21 16.01 7.02 -6.65
C GLY A 21 16.23 6.29 -7.99
N VAL A 22 15.22 6.26 -8.87
CA VAL A 22 15.36 5.73 -10.24
C VAL A 22 16.40 6.52 -11.03
N LYS A 23 16.37 7.86 -10.93
CA LYS A 23 17.26 8.75 -11.70
C LYS A 23 18.69 8.78 -11.16
N GLN A 24 18.87 8.72 -9.84
CA GLN A 24 20.14 9.01 -9.18
C GLN A 24 20.84 7.76 -8.64
N LEU A 25 20.07 6.74 -8.26
CA LEU A 25 20.57 5.56 -7.54
C LEU A 25 20.39 4.27 -8.34
N GLY A 26 19.86 4.35 -9.57
CA GLY A 26 19.67 3.18 -10.43
C GLY A 26 18.57 2.22 -9.98
N TRP A 27 17.56 2.70 -9.24
CA TRP A 27 16.40 1.86 -8.89
C TRP A 27 15.61 1.43 -10.15
N PRO A 28 14.94 0.27 -10.12
CA PRO A 28 14.10 -0.17 -11.23
C PRO A 28 13.02 0.88 -11.56
N PRO A 29 12.82 1.24 -12.84
CA PRO A 29 11.74 2.14 -13.21
C PRO A 29 10.38 1.46 -13.00
N PHE A 30 9.36 2.24 -12.66
CA PHE A 30 7.98 1.77 -12.57
C PHE A 30 7.17 2.24 -13.79
N PRO A 31 6.39 1.36 -14.45
CA PRO A 31 5.57 1.75 -15.58
C PRO A 31 4.33 2.52 -15.11
N GLY A 32 4.11 3.72 -15.66
CA GLY A 32 2.91 4.50 -15.42
C GLY A 32 2.81 5.05 -13.99
N ARG A 33 2.05 4.38 -13.11
CA ARG A 33 1.72 4.87 -11.75
C ARG A 33 2.30 3.95 -10.69
N LEU A 34 3.06 4.54 -9.75
CA LEU A 34 3.64 3.79 -8.62
C LEU A 34 2.56 3.28 -7.64
N TRP A 35 1.50 4.05 -7.43
CA TRP A 35 0.43 3.70 -6.51
C TRP A 35 -0.86 3.32 -7.24
N GLN A 36 -1.55 2.31 -6.72
CA GLN A 36 -2.95 2.05 -7.08
C GLN A 36 -3.83 3.26 -6.75
N ARG A 37 -4.92 3.41 -7.53
CA ARG A 37 -5.94 4.46 -7.31
C ARG A 37 -6.69 4.18 -6.02
N ASN A 38 -7.07 5.25 -5.31
CA ASN A 38 -7.77 5.20 -4.02
C ASN A 38 -6.96 4.48 -2.92
N TYR A 39 -7.56 4.33 -1.75
CA TYR A 39 -7.00 3.61 -0.62
C TYR A 39 -8.14 2.97 0.17
N TYR A 40 -7.86 1.88 0.86
CA TYR A 40 -8.81 1.26 1.76
C TYR A 40 -8.80 2.00 3.10
N GLU A 41 -9.98 2.34 3.60
CA GLU A 41 -10.16 2.92 4.93
C GLU A 41 -11.22 2.15 5.71
N HIS A 42 -10.93 1.89 6.99
CA HIS A 42 -11.83 1.23 7.91
C HIS A 42 -11.64 1.80 9.31
N ILE A 43 -12.73 2.24 9.95
CA ILE A 43 -12.70 2.76 11.31
C ILE A 43 -12.85 1.58 12.28
N ILE A 44 -11.81 1.33 13.08
CA ILE A 44 -11.80 0.31 14.14
C ILE A 44 -12.61 0.86 15.32
N ARG A 45 -13.66 0.13 15.73
CA ARG A 45 -14.60 0.58 16.77
C ARG A 45 -14.58 -0.26 18.04
N ASP A 46 -13.91 -1.41 18.01
CA ASP A 46 -13.86 -2.36 19.10
C ASP A 46 -12.54 -3.16 19.05
N GLU A 47 -12.25 -3.87 20.14
CA GLU A 47 -11.02 -4.65 20.29
C GLU A 47 -10.99 -5.88 19.38
N GLU A 48 -12.15 -6.49 19.10
CA GLU A 48 -12.24 -7.67 18.25
C GLU A 48 -11.81 -7.34 16.81
N SER A 49 -12.33 -6.25 16.24
CA SER A 49 -11.93 -5.73 14.93
C SER A 49 -10.46 -5.32 14.88
N LEU A 50 -9.94 -4.71 15.96
CA LEU A 50 -8.52 -4.39 16.07
C LEU A 50 -7.65 -5.66 15.98
N ASN A 51 -8.01 -6.70 16.72
CA ASN A 51 -7.25 -7.94 16.76
C ASN A 51 -7.30 -8.67 15.41
N ARG A 52 -8.47 -8.74 14.76
CA ARG A 52 -8.60 -9.32 13.41
C ARG A 52 -7.76 -8.59 12.36
N ILE A 53 -7.76 -7.25 12.37
CA ILE A 53 -6.98 -6.46 11.40
C ILE A 53 -5.48 -6.66 11.63
N ARG A 54 -5.03 -6.72 12.88
CA ARG A 54 -3.62 -7.00 13.20
C ARG A 54 -3.20 -8.39 12.73
N GLU A 55 -4.03 -9.40 13.00
CA GLU A 55 -3.80 -10.77 12.53
C GLU A 55 -3.76 -10.83 11.00
N TYR A 56 -4.69 -10.16 10.31
CA TYR A 56 -4.67 -10.04 8.85
C TYR A 56 -3.36 -9.43 8.35
N ILE A 57 -2.91 -8.30 8.90
CA ILE A 57 -1.67 -7.63 8.47
C ILE A 57 -0.45 -8.54 8.67
N ALA A 58 -0.39 -9.27 9.80
CA ALA A 58 0.70 -10.18 10.09
C ALA A 58 0.72 -11.40 9.15
N ASN A 59 -0.46 -11.94 8.82
CA ASN A 59 -0.59 -13.16 8.03
C ASN A 59 -0.63 -12.91 6.51
N ASN A 60 -0.97 -11.70 6.06
CA ASN A 60 -1.13 -11.37 4.63
C ASN A 60 0.09 -11.77 3.76
N PRO A 61 1.35 -11.51 4.16
CA PRO A 61 2.50 -11.96 3.36
C PRO A 61 2.55 -13.48 3.14
N LEU A 62 2.11 -14.27 4.13
CA LEU A 62 2.06 -15.74 4.04
C LEU A 62 0.86 -16.24 3.22
N GLN A 63 -0.15 -15.39 3.03
CA GLN A 63 -1.38 -15.73 2.32
C GLN A 63 -1.41 -15.13 0.90
N TRP A 64 -0.39 -14.37 0.49
CA TRP A 64 -0.38 -13.64 -0.78
C TRP A 64 -0.57 -14.55 -2.01
N ASP A 65 -0.02 -15.76 -1.99
CA ASP A 65 -0.17 -16.72 -3.10
C ASP A 65 -1.61 -17.22 -3.29
N LEU A 66 -2.47 -17.03 -2.29
CA LEU A 66 -3.89 -17.38 -2.32
C LEU A 66 -4.79 -16.15 -2.52
N ASP A 67 -4.22 -14.94 -2.54
CA ASP A 67 -4.97 -13.69 -2.62
C ASP A 67 -5.46 -13.44 -4.04
N ARG A 68 -6.74 -13.09 -4.20
CA ARG A 68 -7.40 -12.86 -5.50
C ARG A 68 -6.78 -11.72 -6.30
N GLU A 69 -6.14 -10.78 -5.64
CA GLU A 69 -5.46 -9.64 -6.26
C GLU A 69 -3.99 -9.95 -6.62
N ASN A 70 -3.52 -11.17 -6.36
CA ASN A 70 -2.19 -11.58 -6.77
C ASN A 70 -2.15 -11.76 -8.30
N PRO A 71 -1.35 -10.95 -9.03
CA PRO A 71 -1.30 -10.98 -10.49
C PRO A 71 -0.69 -12.26 -11.06
N ASN A 72 -0.11 -13.11 -10.19
CA ASN A 72 0.46 -14.40 -10.56
C ASN A 72 -0.52 -15.57 -10.33
N LEU A 73 -1.75 -15.32 -9.88
CA LEU A 73 -2.77 -16.36 -9.86
C LEU A 73 -3.01 -16.87 -11.29
N PRO A 74 -3.10 -18.20 -11.49
CA PRO A 74 -3.30 -18.81 -12.81
C PRO A 74 -4.65 -18.48 -13.44
#